data_AF-A0A699VSB8-F1
#
_entry.id   AF-A0A699VSB8-F1
#
_cell.length_a   1.000
_cell.length_b   1.000
_cell.length_c   1.000
_cell.angle_alpha   90.00
_cell.angle_beta   90.00
_cell.angle_gamma   90.00
#
_symmetry.space_group_name_H-M   'P 1'
#
loop_
_entity.id
_entity.type
_entity.pdbx_description
1 polymer ?
#
loop_
_entity_poly.entity_id
_entity_poly.type
_entity_poly.pdbx_seq_one_letter_code
_entity_poly.pdbx_strand_id
1 'polypeptide(L)'
;GRGQNRMGASILAQTHGKLGKAAPDVDDAEDLKAFFAVIQGLNADGHLLAYHDRSDGGLMTTVLEMAFAGHCGLNLQLDTLTGKREKVAAILFNEELGAVIQVRHDATPLVLAQFSAAGLGDDCVAVIGQPVNNSEVTISLNEEELFKGDRRLLQRQWSET
;
A
#
# COMPACT_ATOMS: atom_id res chain seq x y z
N GLY A 1 5.11 -7.76 5.47
CA GLY A 1 5.08 -8.80 6.53
C GLY A 1 3.85 -9.67 6.47
N ARG A 2 3.62 -10.43 5.37
CA ARG A 2 2.71 -11.59 5.28
C ARG A 2 1.40 -11.52 6.10
N GLY A 3 0.64 -10.43 5.97
CA GLY A 3 -0.64 -10.25 6.67
C GLY A 3 -0.58 -10.10 8.20
N GLN A 4 0.60 -10.01 8.81
CA GLN A 4 0.78 -9.84 10.26
C GLN A 4 0.21 -8.50 10.75
N ASN A 5 0.33 -7.45 9.92
CA ASN A 5 -0.19 -6.10 10.17
C ASN A 5 0.17 -5.58 11.58
N ARG A 6 1.45 -5.71 11.96
CA ARG A 6 1.93 -5.29 13.28
C ARG A 6 1.87 -3.77 13.42
N MET A 7 1.28 -3.31 14.53
CA MET A 7 0.98 -1.89 14.81
C MET A 7 1.84 -1.28 15.93
N GLY A 8 2.71 -2.07 16.54
CA GLY A 8 3.63 -1.60 17.58
C GLY A 8 4.62 -0.60 17.00
N ALA A 9 4.88 0.45 17.77
CA ALA A 9 5.73 1.60 17.42
C ALA A 9 5.33 2.39 16.16
N SER A 10 4.15 2.13 15.58
CA SER A 10 3.67 2.86 14.40
C SER A 10 3.36 4.33 14.68
N ILE A 11 3.39 5.18 13.64
CA ILE A 11 2.97 6.58 13.75
C ILE A 11 1.50 6.71 14.19
N LEU A 12 0.63 5.76 13.81
CA LEU A 12 -0.74 5.73 14.30
C LEU A 12 -0.76 5.48 15.82
N ALA A 13 0.06 4.56 16.33
CA ALA A 13 0.15 4.36 17.77
C ALA A 13 0.68 5.63 18.46
N GLN A 14 1.73 6.25 17.91
CA GLN A 14 2.35 7.47 18.44
C GLN A 14 1.37 8.65 18.52
N THR A 15 0.61 8.91 17.45
CA THR A 15 -0.40 9.99 17.41
C THR A 15 -1.55 9.79 18.41
N HIS A 16 -1.77 8.55 18.86
CA HIS A 16 -2.71 8.22 19.93
C HIS A 16 -2.06 8.10 21.33
N GLY A 17 -0.79 8.48 21.47
CA GLY A 17 -0.06 8.37 22.75
C GLY A 17 0.11 6.92 23.21
N LYS A 18 0.14 5.97 22.29
CA LYS A 18 0.28 4.53 22.53
C LYS A 18 1.58 4.02 21.92
N LEU A 19 2.06 2.89 22.43
CA LEU A 19 3.17 2.16 21.83
C LEU A 19 2.71 0.95 21.01
N GLY A 20 1.62 0.26 21.41
CA GLY A 20 1.21 -1.01 20.79
C GLY A 20 1.98 -2.21 21.36
N LYS A 21 1.92 -3.36 20.69
CA LYS A 21 2.44 -4.65 21.23
C LYS A 21 3.65 -5.19 20.46
N ALA A 22 3.49 -5.44 19.18
CA ALA A 22 4.51 -6.02 18.31
C ALA A 22 4.81 -5.04 17.19
N ALA A 23 6.07 -4.70 16.98
CA ALA A 23 6.52 -3.86 15.88
C ALA A 23 6.75 -4.69 14.61
N PRO A 24 6.64 -4.09 13.41
CA PRO A 24 7.04 -4.72 12.17
C PRO A 24 8.47 -5.27 12.19
N ASP A 25 8.70 -6.36 11.44
CA ASP A 25 10.01 -7.01 11.31
C ASP A 25 10.13 -7.77 9.97
N VAL A 26 11.35 -8.17 9.60
CA VAL A 26 11.60 -9.10 8.49
C VAL A 26 11.27 -10.51 8.96
N ASP A 27 10.15 -11.07 8.52
CA ASP A 27 9.76 -12.44 8.87
C ASP A 27 10.55 -13.49 8.09
N ASP A 28 10.83 -13.22 6.81
CA ASP A 28 11.63 -14.06 5.92
C ASP A 28 12.53 -13.19 5.05
N ALA A 29 13.85 -13.41 5.14
CA ALA A 29 14.83 -12.66 4.36
C ALA A 29 14.82 -13.03 2.87
N GLU A 30 14.44 -14.26 2.52
CA GLU A 30 14.33 -14.67 1.12
C GLU A 30 13.13 -14.00 0.45
N ASP A 31 12.03 -13.73 1.16
CA ASP A 31 10.92 -12.92 0.63
C ASP A 31 11.39 -11.52 0.23
N LEU A 32 12.17 -10.86 1.09
CA LEU A 32 12.68 -9.51 0.81
C LEU A 32 13.61 -9.50 -0.42
N LYS A 33 14.47 -10.51 -0.53
CA LYS A 33 15.36 -10.68 -1.68
C LYS A 33 14.60 -11.01 -2.96
N ALA A 34 13.60 -11.88 -2.88
CA ALA A 34 12.72 -12.22 -3.99
C ALA A 34 11.92 -11.00 -4.46
N PHE A 35 11.35 -10.23 -3.53
CA PHE A 35 10.68 -8.97 -3.80
C PHE A 35 11.60 -8.01 -4.56
N PHE A 36 12.81 -7.79 -4.05
CA PHE A 36 13.78 -6.91 -4.71
C PHE A 36 14.14 -7.39 -6.12
N ALA A 37 14.38 -8.70 -6.30
CA ALA A 37 14.70 -9.27 -7.60
C ALA A 37 13.57 -9.08 -8.63
N VAL A 38 12.31 -9.30 -8.22
CA VAL A 38 11.14 -9.08 -9.09
C VAL A 38 11.00 -7.60 -9.45
N ILE A 39 11.11 -6.69 -8.48
CA ILE A 39 11.04 -5.24 -8.74
C ILE A 39 12.12 -4.80 -9.73
N GLN A 40 13.36 -5.29 -9.57
CA GLN A 40 14.45 -4.99 -10.49
C GLN A 40 14.17 -5.49 -11.91
N GLY A 41 13.63 -6.71 -12.04
CA GLY A 41 13.21 -7.26 -13.34
C GLY A 41 12.11 -6.41 -14.00
N LEU A 42 11.04 -6.12 -13.27
CA LEU A 42 9.94 -5.29 -13.76
C LEU A 42 10.40 -3.88 -14.16
N ASN A 43 11.35 -3.30 -13.44
CA ASN A 43 11.94 -2.00 -13.79
C ASN A 43 12.78 -2.09 -15.07
N ALA A 44 13.63 -3.11 -15.19
CA ALA A 44 14.45 -3.33 -16.39
C ALA A 44 13.60 -3.55 -17.65
N ASP A 45 12.46 -4.24 -17.50
CA ASP A 45 11.51 -4.49 -18.58
C ASP A 45 10.55 -3.30 -18.85
N GLY A 46 10.65 -2.21 -18.08
CA GLY A 46 9.83 -1.01 -18.25
C GLY A 46 8.35 -1.20 -17.90
N HIS A 47 8.04 -2.14 -16.99
CA HIS A 47 6.67 -2.42 -16.54
C HIS A 47 6.19 -1.51 -15.40
N LEU A 48 7.11 -0.90 -14.64
CA LEU A 48 6.78 0.00 -13.53
C LEU A 48 6.52 1.43 -14.03
N LEU A 49 5.32 1.95 -13.76
CA LEU A 49 4.96 3.36 -13.98
C LEU A 49 5.33 4.24 -12.79
N ALA A 50 5.18 3.70 -11.58
CA ALA A 50 5.56 4.34 -10.32
C ALA A 50 5.84 3.28 -9.25
N TYR A 51 6.64 3.66 -8.25
CA TYR A 51 6.97 2.85 -7.09
C TYR A 51 7.04 3.78 -5.87
N HIS A 52 6.49 3.36 -4.74
CA HIS A 52 6.72 3.98 -3.45
C HIS A 52 6.69 2.93 -2.34
N ASP A 53 7.68 2.94 -1.46
CA ASP A 53 7.73 1.99 -0.36
C ASP A 53 6.71 2.32 0.75
N ARG A 54 6.44 1.31 1.58
CA ARG A 54 5.66 1.44 2.80
C ARG A 54 6.59 1.61 3.99
N SER A 55 6.38 2.70 4.71
CA SER A 55 7.13 3.08 5.90
C SER A 55 6.17 3.78 6.88
N ASP A 56 6.52 4.98 7.39
CA ASP A 56 5.74 5.71 8.38
C ASP A 56 4.33 6.03 7.86
N GLY A 57 3.31 5.65 8.64
CA GLY A 57 1.90 5.82 8.28
C GLY A 57 1.34 4.79 7.30
N GLY A 58 2.16 3.80 6.94
CA GLY A 58 1.73 2.58 6.27
C GLY A 58 1.20 2.81 4.85
N LEU A 59 0.33 1.91 4.40
CA LEU A 59 -0.25 1.94 3.07
C LEU A 59 -0.97 3.26 2.78
N MET A 60 -1.65 3.84 3.78
CA MET A 60 -2.36 5.11 3.63
C MET A 60 -1.44 6.25 3.21
N THR A 61 -0.32 6.44 3.92
CA THR A 61 0.65 7.48 3.57
C THR A 61 1.27 7.20 2.20
N THR A 62 1.71 5.96 1.96
CA THR A 62 2.32 5.56 0.68
C THR A 62 1.46 5.94 -0.54
N VAL A 63 0.17 5.59 -0.52
CA VAL A 63 -0.71 5.89 -1.67
C VAL A 63 -1.02 7.39 -1.79
N LEU A 64 -1.18 8.09 -0.66
CA LEU A 64 -1.42 9.53 -0.66
C LEU A 64 -0.21 10.30 -1.22
N GLU A 65 1.01 9.95 -0.83
CA GLU A 65 2.24 10.56 -1.35
C GLU A 65 2.40 10.31 -2.85
N MET A 66 2.09 9.09 -3.32
CA MET A 66 2.00 8.81 -4.76
C MET A 66 0.97 9.70 -5.47
N ALA A 67 -0.21 9.90 -4.86
CA ALA A 67 -1.25 10.76 -5.43
C ALA A 67 -0.86 12.25 -5.42
N PHE A 68 -0.10 12.69 -4.40
CA PHE A 68 0.45 14.05 -4.33
C PHE A 68 1.46 14.27 -5.46
N ALA A 69 2.40 13.33 -5.65
CA ALA A 69 3.36 13.39 -6.74
C ALA A 69 2.67 13.33 -8.11
N GLY A 70 1.71 12.43 -8.29
CA GLY A 70 0.95 12.24 -9.53
C GLY A 70 -0.13 13.29 -9.81
N HIS A 71 -0.41 14.19 -8.86
CA HIS A 71 -1.47 15.20 -8.94
C HIS A 71 -2.86 14.64 -9.29
N CYS A 72 -3.10 13.37 -8.96
CA CYS A 72 -4.33 12.65 -9.29
C CYS A 72 -5.15 12.36 -8.03
N GLY A 73 -6.32 11.76 -8.20
CA GLY A 73 -7.10 11.13 -7.15
C GLY A 73 -6.78 9.64 -7.05
N LEU A 74 -7.44 8.94 -6.14
CA LEU A 74 -7.30 7.50 -5.94
C LEU A 74 -8.69 6.87 -5.78
N ASN A 75 -8.85 5.68 -6.34
CA ASN A 75 -9.96 4.79 -6.01
C ASN A 75 -9.39 3.45 -5.54
N LEU A 76 -9.46 3.20 -4.22
CA LEU A 76 -8.89 2.03 -3.56
C LEU A 76 -9.98 1.12 -3.00
N GLN A 77 -9.77 -0.18 -3.13
CA GLN A 77 -10.67 -1.25 -2.69
C GLN A 77 -9.87 -2.24 -1.84
N LEU A 78 -10.31 -2.45 -0.59
CA LEU A 78 -9.59 -3.29 0.37
C LEU A 78 -10.03 -4.75 0.39
N ASP A 79 -10.98 -5.12 -0.46
CA ASP A 79 -11.63 -6.43 -0.55
C ASP A 79 -10.62 -7.58 -0.76
N THR A 80 -9.53 -7.31 -1.50
CA THR A 80 -8.44 -8.27 -1.74
C THR A 80 -7.53 -8.46 -0.52
N LEU A 81 -7.56 -7.51 0.44
CA LEU A 81 -6.73 -7.53 1.64
C LEU A 81 -7.51 -8.04 2.87
N THR A 82 -8.81 -7.79 2.94
CA THR A 82 -9.70 -8.25 4.01
C THR A 82 -11.16 -8.17 3.61
N GLY A 83 -12.01 -9.06 4.14
CA GLY A 83 -13.47 -8.88 4.17
C GLY A 83 -14.00 -8.30 5.48
N LYS A 84 -13.10 -8.00 6.43
CA LYS A 84 -13.41 -7.67 7.83
C LYS A 84 -13.06 -6.22 8.15
N ARG A 85 -14.07 -5.42 8.53
CA ARG A 85 -13.92 -3.99 8.84
C ARG A 85 -12.97 -3.73 9.99
N GLU A 86 -12.95 -4.58 11.01
CA GLU A 86 -12.08 -4.45 12.18
C GLU A 86 -10.59 -4.56 11.84
N LYS A 87 -10.23 -5.09 10.65
CA LYS A 87 -8.84 -5.18 10.18
C LYS A 87 -8.39 -3.96 9.36
N VAL A 88 -9.32 -3.10 8.93
CA VAL A 88 -9.03 -1.98 8.02
C VAL A 88 -7.93 -1.06 8.55
N ALA A 89 -8.04 -0.65 9.81
CA ALA A 89 -7.04 0.25 10.41
C ALA A 89 -5.64 -0.39 10.41
N ALA A 90 -5.55 -1.68 10.76
CA ALA A 90 -4.27 -2.38 10.73
C ALA A 90 -3.73 -2.50 9.30
N ILE A 91 -4.57 -2.75 8.30
CA ILE A 91 -4.17 -2.84 6.88
C ILE A 91 -3.64 -1.50 6.34
N LEU A 92 -4.32 -0.40 6.68
CA LEU A 92 -3.97 0.93 6.20
C LEU A 92 -2.72 1.49 6.88
N PHE A 93 -2.50 1.20 8.16
CA PHE A 93 -1.52 1.90 8.98
C PHE A 93 -0.41 1.02 9.57
N ASN A 94 -0.37 -0.28 9.28
CA ASN A 94 0.82 -1.07 9.61
C ASN A 94 2.00 -0.59 8.78
N GLU A 95 3.17 -0.62 9.41
CA GLU A 95 4.43 -0.14 8.82
C GLU A 95 5.33 -1.34 8.49
N GLU A 96 4.71 -2.45 8.10
CA GLU A 96 5.41 -3.63 7.59
C GLU A 96 6.16 -3.31 6.30
N LEU A 97 7.27 -3.98 6.06
CA LEU A 97 7.96 -3.86 4.77
C LEU A 97 7.03 -4.19 3.60
N GLY A 98 7.24 -3.47 2.50
CA GLY A 98 6.48 -3.61 1.25
C GLY A 98 6.53 -2.33 0.44
N ALA A 99 5.82 -2.31 -0.67
CA ALA A 99 5.69 -1.14 -1.53
C ALA A 99 4.35 -1.18 -2.28
N VAL A 100 3.96 -0.01 -2.80
CA VAL A 100 2.92 0.11 -3.82
C VAL A 100 3.61 0.38 -5.15
N ILE A 101 3.26 -0.43 -6.15
CA ILE A 101 3.68 -0.22 -7.54
C ILE A 101 2.48 0.13 -8.40
N GLN A 102 2.67 1.05 -9.33
CA GLN A 102 1.72 1.29 -10.39
C GLN A 102 2.25 0.65 -11.67
N VAL A 103 1.39 -0.11 -12.34
CA VAL A 103 1.68 -0.74 -13.63
C VAL A 103 0.56 -0.42 -14.61
N ARG A 104 0.79 -0.62 -15.91
CA ARG A 104 -0.31 -0.54 -16.88
C ARG A 104 -1.32 -1.65 -16.60
N HIS A 105 -2.60 -1.35 -16.82
CA HIS A 105 -3.68 -2.31 -16.57
C HIS A 105 -3.49 -3.63 -17.33
N ASP A 106 -3.05 -3.55 -18.59
CA ASP A 106 -2.77 -4.72 -19.44
C ASP A 106 -1.57 -5.57 -18.98
N ALA A 107 -0.65 -4.98 -18.21
CA ALA A 107 0.50 -5.68 -17.65
C ALA A 107 0.21 -6.35 -16.29
N THR A 108 -0.93 -6.07 -15.65
CA THR A 108 -1.28 -6.60 -14.32
C THR A 108 -1.15 -8.13 -14.24
N PRO A 109 -1.70 -8.94 -15.17
CA PRO A 109 -1.59 -10.40 -15.08
C PRO A 109 -0.14 -10.89 -15.16
N LEU A 110 0.70 -10.26 -15.98
CA LEU A 110 2.12 -10.59 -16.08
C LEU A 110 2.85 -10.28 -14.77
N VAL A 111 2.60 -9.11 -14.19
CA VAL A 111 3.23 -8.67 -12.95
C VAL A 111 2.86 -9.61 -11.79
N LEU A 112 1.57 -9.97 -11.68
CA LEU A 112 1.11 -10.95 -10.69
C LEU A 112 1.78 -12.32 -10.88
N ALA A 113 1.94 -12.78 -12.13
CA ALA A 113 2.62 -14.03 -12.42
C ALA A 113 4.11 -14.00 -12.02
N GLN A 114 4.81 -12.88 -12.19
CA GLN A 114 6.20 -12.73 -11.75
C GLN A 114 6.35 -12.87 -10.23
N PHE A 115 5.47 -12.21 -9.46
CA PHE A 115 5.46 -12.35 -8.00
C PHE A 115 5.06 -13.75 -7.55
N SER A 116 4.08 -14.38 -8.22
CA SER A 116 3.69 -15.77 -7.94
C SER A 116 4.85 -16.74 -8.19
N ALA A 117 5.57 -16.60 -9.30
CA ALA A 117 6.75 -17.41 -9.61
C ALA A 117 7.89 -17.23 -8.59
N ALA A 118 7.94 -16.08 -7.92
CA ALA A 118 8.88 -15.79 -6.85
C ALA A 118 8.39 -16.23 -5.44
N GLY A 119 7.23 -16.88 -5.34
CA GLY A 119 6.66 -17.36 -4.07
C GLY A 119 5.93 -16.30 -3.24
N LEU A 120 5.63 -15.13 -3.82
CA LEU A 120 5.01 -13.99 -3.14
C LEU A 120 3.54 -13.76 -3.54
N GLY A 121 3.03 -14.49 -4.54
CA GLY A 121 1.75 -14.19 -5.20
C GLY A 121 0.52 -14.24 -4.30
N ASP A 122 0.40 -15.26 -3.44
CA ASP A 122 -0.85 -15.53 -2.71
C ASP A 122 -1.00 -14.72 -1.42
N ASP A 123 0.12 -14.43 -0.73
CA ASP A 123 0.09 -13.86 0.63
C ASP A 123 0.71 -12.46 0.74
N CYS A 124 1.41 -11.98 -0.30
CA CYS A 124 2.19 -10.74 -0.25
C CYS A 124 1.81 -9.72 -1.32
N VAL A 125 0.97 -10.09 -2.30
CA VAL A 125 0.62 -9.22 -3.43
C VAL A 125 -0.89 -9.11 -3.57
N ALA A 126 -1.37 -7.89 -3.77
CA ALA A 126 -2.78 -7.61 -4.00
C ALA A 126 -2.94 -6.43 -4.97
N VAL A 127 -3.98 -6.49 -5.79
CA VAL A 127 -4.46 -5.33 -6.54
C VAL A 127 -5.39 -4.54 -5.64
N ILE A 128 -5.03 -3.29 -5.34
CA ILE A 128 -5.70 -2.46 -4.34
C ILE A 128 -6.51 -1.31 -4.93
N GLY A 129 -6.45 -1.09 -6.25
CA GLY A 129 -7.16 0.00 -6.92
C GLY A 129 -6.38 0.67 -8.04
N GLN A 130 -6.70 1.94 -8.30
CA GLN A 130 -6.12 2.72 -9.39
C GLN A 130 -6.14 4.23 -9.10
N PRO A 131 -5.22 5.02 -9.71
CA PRO A 131 -5.37 6.46 -9.74
C PRO A 131 -6.54 6.88 -10.64
N VAL A 132 -7.09 8.07 -10.39
CA VAL A 132 -8.19 8.66 -11.18
C VAL A 132 -7.89 10.10 -11.57
N ASN A 133 -8.39 10.53 -12.74
CA ASN A 133 -8.14 11.86 -13.32
C ASN A 133 -9.00 12.97 -12.69
N ASN A 134 -9.01 13.06 -11.36
CA ASN A 134 -9.63 14.12 -10.57
C ASN A 134 -8.80 14.36 -9.28
N SER A 135 -9.39 14.95 -8.24
CA SER A 135 -8.75 15.10 -6.92
C SER A 135 -9.37 14.22 -5.84
N GLU A 136 -10.31 13.34 -6.18
CA GLU A 136 -11.04 12.55 -5.20
C GLU A 136 -10.21 11.35 -4.74
N VAL A 137 -10.15 11.13 -3.44
CA VAL A 137 -9.54 9.94 -2.82
C VAL A 137 -10.66 9.16 -2.16
N THR A 138 -10.95 7.97 -2.66
CA THR A 138 -11.92 7.04 -2.08
C THR A 138 -11.23 5.75 -1.65
N ILE A 139 -11.63 5.24 -0.48
CA ILE A 139 -11.26 3.91 0.01
C ILE A 139 -12.55 3.20 0.38
N SER A 140 -12.76 2.00 -0.16
CA SER A 140 -13.93 1.18 0.13
C SER A 140 -13.59 -0.25 0.54
N LEU A 141 -14.58 -0.90 1.15
CA LEU A 141 -14.56 -2.32 1.48
C LEU A 141 -15.98 -2.88 1.27
N ASN A 142 -16.12 -3.95 0.49
CA ASN A 142 -17.42 -4.55 0.15
C ASN A 142 -18.40 -3.50 -0.40
N GLU A 143 -17.91 -2.64 -1.29
CA GLU A 143 -18.64 -1.48 -1.86
C GLU A 143 -19.02 -0.37 -0.86
N GLU A 144 -18.75 -0.54 0.44
CA GLU A 144 -18.97 0.49 1.45
C GLU A 144 -17.82 1.50 1.46
N GLU A 145 -18.14 2.79 1.34
CA GLU A 145 -17.16 3.88 1.47
C GLU A 145 -16.67 3.99 2.93
N LEU A 146 -15.37 3.73 3.13
CA LEU A 146 -14.71 3.86 4.43
C LEU A 146 -14.07 5.23 4.62
N PHE A 147 -13.59 5.82 3.52
CA PHE A 147 -12.96 7.13 3.52
C PHE A 147 -13.21 7.83 2.18
N LYS A 148 -13.48 9.13 2.27
CA LYS A 148 -13.56 10.04 1.14
C LYS A 148 -12.90 11.36 1.49
N GLY A 149 -12.02 11.84 0.62
CA GLY A 149 -11.33 13.11 0.79
C GLY A 149 -10.98 13.77 -0.54
N ASP A 150 -10.60 15.05 -0.47
CA ASP A 150 -10.00 15.77 -1.59
C ASP A 150 -8.48 15.81 -1.42
N ARG A 151 -7.76 15.31 -2.42
CA ARG A 151 -6.30 15.20 -2.44
C ARG A 151 -5.59 16.54 -2.25
N ARG A 152 -6.19 17.68 -2.67
CA ARG A 152 -5.60 19.02 -2.43
C ARG A 152 -5.64 19.38 -0.94
N LEU A 153 -6.75 19.06 -0.27
CA LEU A 153 -6.90 19.32 1.17
C LEU A 153 -5.97 18.41 1.97
N LEU A 154 -5.88 17.13 1.61
CA LEU A 154 -4.97 16.18 2.25
C LEU A 154 -3.50 16.59 2.07
N GLN A 155 -3.10 16.98 0.86
CA GLN A 155 -1.75 17.46 0.58
C GLN A 155 -1.42 18.75 1.35
N ARG A 156 -2.40 19.66 1.48
CA ARG A 156 -2.24 20.86 2.29
C ARG A 156 -1.97 20.50 3.75
N GLN A 157 -2.77 19.62 4.35
CA GLN A 157 -2.58 19.15 5.73
C GLN A 157 -1.21 18.49 5.92
N TRP A 158 -0.79 17.67 4.95
CA TRP A 158 0.53 17.03 4.98
C TRP A 158 1.69 18.04 4.94
N SER A 159 1.49 19.20 4.31
CA SER A 159 2.52 20.24 4.17
C SER A 159 2.52 21.28 5.30
N GLU A 160 1.71 21.10 6.35
CA GLU A 160 1.61 22.05 7.47
C GLU A 160 2.76 21.94 8.49
N THR A 161 3.59 20.91 8.39
CA THR A 161 4.80 20.67 9.19
C THR A 161 6.05 20.74 8.33
#